data_AF-F7V0L6-F1
#
_entry.id   AF-F7V0L6-F1
#
_cell.length_a   1.000
_cell.length_b   1.000
_cell.length_c   1.000
_cell.angle_alpha   90.00
_cell.angle_beta   90.00
_cell.angle_gamma   90.00
#
_symmetry.space_group_name_H-M   'P 1'
#
loop_
_entity.id
_entity.type
_entity.pdbx_description
1 polymer ?
#
loop_
_entity_poly.entity_id
_entity_poly.type
_entity_poly.pdbx_seq_one_letter_code
_entity_poly.pdbx_strand_id
1 'polypeptide(L)'
;MKHITIKQGMRTAVVMLFAGALMLSLSGCFVVRDNDEQERIAKLERELDELRAQQDQADKSKDAATDSKGSTDKGNSADQGTTSTDATVQDFAKRVDGLIARSQAATIPSDRNAKIEAFFALDAEFDALDTEMDAYEDKREAEYRAGTITWEEYRAIDRSLEELEHRLSAEQDSLELRFGIDD
;
A
#
# COMPACT_ATOMS: atom_id res chain seq x y z
N MET A 1 78.08 -16.06 -2.07
CA MET A 1 78.57 -15.73 -3.42
C MET A 1 77.40 -15.33 -4.30
N LYS A 2 77.50 -14.13 -4.90
CA LYS A 2 76.80 -13.61 -6.08
C LYS A 2 75.28 -13.39 -6.02
N HIS A 3 74.94 -12.16 -5.62
CA HIS A 3 73.88 -11.34 -6.22
C HIS A 3 74.00 -11.29 -7.75
N ILE A 4 72.87 -11.41 -8.47
CA ILE A 4 72.64 -10.86 -9.82
C ILE A 4 71.23 -10.25 -9.90
N THR A 5 71.15 -9.00 -9.45
CA THR A 5 70.61 -7.76 -10.03
C THR A 5 69.98 -7.73 -11.45
N ILE A 6 68.70 -7.27 -11.50
CA ILE A 6 68.05 -6.22 -12.35
C ILE A 6 67.87 -6.36 -13.89
N LYS A 7 66.61 -6.15 -14.34
CA LYS A 7 66.19 -5.10 -15.32
C LYS A 7 64.69 -4.85 -15.18
N GLN A 8 64.26 -3.71 -14.63
CA GLN A 8 64.04 -2.41 -15.29
C GLN A 8 62.88 -2.40 -16.30
N GLY A 9 61.77 -1.79 -15.88
CA GLY A 9 61.09 -0.76 -16.66
C GLY A 9 60.05 -1.21 -17.69
N MET A 10 58.77 -0.98 -17.38
CA MET A 10 57.91 -0.23 -18.30
C MET A 10 56.77 0.42 -17.51
N ARG A 11 56.90 1.72 -17.28
CA ARG A 11 55.79 2.61 -16.96
C ARG A 11 55.11 2.90 -18.29
N THR A 12 53.84 2.59 -18.44
CA THR A 12 53.03 3.19 -19.51
C THR A 12 51.66 3.50 -18.96
N ALA A 13 51.53 4.71 -18.43
CA ALA A 13 50.26 5.41 -18.41
C ALA A 13 49.86 5.68 -19.86
N VAL A 14 48.69 5.22 -20.27
CA VAL A 14 47.98 5.76 -21.43
C VAL A 14 46.63 6.24 -20.92
N VAL A 15 46.61 7.56 -20.70
CA VAL A 15 45.41 8.38 -20.64
C VAL A 15 44.70 8.23 -21.99
N MET A 16 43.51 7.62 -22.00
CA MET A 16 42.56 7.82 -23.09
C MET A 16 41.41 8.68 -22.59
N LEU A 17 41.54 9.97 -22.93
CA LEU A 17 40.49 10.97 -23.07
C LEU A 17 39.27 10.37 -23.79
N PHE A 18 38.20 10.12 -23.06
CA PHE A 18 36.84 10.16 -23.62
C PHE A 18 36.27 11.56 -23.38
N ALA A 19 36.63 12.46 -24.30
CA ALA A 19 35.90 13.70 -24.50
C ALA A 19 34.71 13.39 -25.43
N GLY A 20 33.49 13.60 -24.95
CA GLY A 20 32.31 13.58 -25.83
C GLY A 20 31.00 13.25 -25.13
N ALA A 21 30.38 14.26 -24.53
CA ALA A 21 28.92 14.53 -24.53
C ALA A 21 28.55 15.44 -23.35
N LEU A 22 29.00 16.70 -23.38
CA LEU A 22 28.39 17.77 -22.61
C LEU A 22 27.49 18.57 -23.55
N MET A 23 26.24 18.14 -23.67
CA MET A 23 25.13 18.97 -24.16
C MET A 23 23.89 18.61 -23.35
N LEU A 24 23.82 19.12 -22.11
CA LEU A 24 22.55 19.28 -21.40
C LEU A 24 21.97 20.63 -21.83
N SER A 25 21.06 20.57 -22.80
CA SER A 25 20.16 21.68 -23.12
C SER A 25 19.12 21.82 -22.02
N LEU A 26 19.17 22.93 -21.28
CA LEU A 26 18.11 23.40 -20.41
C LEU A 26 17.12 24.27 -21.22
N SER A 27 15.82 24.11 -20.95
CA SER A 27 14.66 24.87 -21.48
C SER A 27 14.15 24.40 -22.85
N GLY A 28 12.87 24.09 -23.06
CA GLY A 28 11.68 24.13 -22.22
C GLY A 28 10.45 23.84 -23.08
N CYS A 29 9.38 23.39 -22.43
CA CYS A 29 7.97 23.47 -22.85
C CYS A 29 7.58 23.07 -24.28
N PHE A 30 7.23 21.82 -24.48
CA PHE A 30 6.04 21.49 -25.28
C PHE A 30 5.19 20.51 -24.48
N VAL A 31 4.34 21.08 -23.63
CA VAL A 31 3.13 20.40 -23.16
C VAL A 31 2.00 21.15 -23.83
N VAL A 32 1.30 20.49 -24.75
CA VAL A 32 -0.09 20.85 -25.07
C VAL A 32 -0.81 20.74 -23.73
N ARG A 33 -1.03 21.89 -23.10
CA ARG A 33 -1.71 22.01 -21.83
C ARG A 33 -3.18 22.13 -22.14
N ASP A 34 -3.91 21.04 -21.97
CA ASP A 34 -5.36 21.11 -21.84
C ASP A 34 -5.68 22.03 -20.64
N ASN A 35 -6.43 23.10 -20.91
CA ASN A 35 -6.83 24.07 -19.89
C ASN A 35 -7.82 23.46 -18.87
N ASP A 36 -8.47 22.35 -19.24
CA ASP A 36 -9.55 21.72 -18.49
C ASP A 36 -9.06 21.01 -17.21
N GLU A 37 -7.82 20.50 -17.19
CA GLU A 37 -7.28 19.81 -16.01
C GLU A 37 -6.86 20.80 -14.91
N GLN A 38 -6.33 21.97 -15.29
CA GLN A 38 -5.97 23.01 -14.31
C GLN A 38 -7.22 23.63 -13.67
N GLU A 39 -8.32 23.75 -14.42
CA GLU A 39 -9.60 24.21 -13.88
C GLU A 39 -10.21 23.20 -12.90
N ARG A 40 -10.07 21.89 -13.19
CA ARG A 40 -10.51 20.82 -12.28
C ARG A 40 -9.71 20.81 -10.98
N ILE A 41 -8.40 20.97 -11.05
CA ILE A 41 -7.54 21.06 -9.86
C ILE A 41 -7.92 22.29 -9.01
N ALA A 42 -8.11 23.46 -9.65
CA ALA A 42 -8.52 24.68 -8.95
C ALA A 42 -9.93 24.61 -8.35
N LYS A 43 -10.82 23.78 -8.92
CA LYS A 43 -12.15 23.52 -8.37
C LYS A 43 -12.08 22.60 -7.16
N LEU A 44 -11.28 21.53 -7.22
CA LEU A 44 -11.08 20.59 -6.12
C LEU A 44 -10.42 21.25 -4.90
N GLU A 45 -9.46 22.16 -5.12
CA GLU A 45 -8.85 22.94 -4.02
C GLU A 45 -9.86 23.84 -3.30
N ARG A 46 -10.77 24.49 -4.04
CA ARG A 46 -11.84 25.31 -3.42
C ARG A 46 -12.83 24.47 -2.63
N GLU A 47 -13.17 23.28 -3.12
CA GLU A 47 -14.11 22.39 -2.45
C GLU A 47 -13.53 21.90 -1.11
N LEU A 48 -12.23 21.61 -1.05
CA LEU A 48 -11.54 21.25 0.20
C LEU A 48 -11.47 22.41 1.21
N ASP A 49 -11.25 23.64 0.76
CA ASP A 49 -11.26 24.82 1.63
C ASP A 49 -12.65 25.10 2.21
N GLU A 50 -13.71 24.88 1.43
CA GLU A 50 -15.10 25.03 1.87
C GLU A 50 -15.52 23.95 2.88
N LEU A 51 -15.14 22.69 2.65
CA LEU A 51 -15.36 21.57 3.59
C LEU A 51 -14.66 21.81 4.93
N ARG A 52 -13.42 22.33 4.91
CA ARG A 52 -12.66 22.66 6.12
C ARG A 52 -13.29 23.82 6.89
N ALA A 53 -13.75 24.85 6.18
CA ALA A 53 -14.45 25.98 6.79
C ALA A 53 -15.80 25.60 7.44
N GLN A 54 -16.47 24.56 6.93
CA GLN A 54 -17.69 24.02 7.53
C GLN A 54 -17.41 23.22 8.82
N GLN A 55 -16.26 22.55 8.94
CA GLN A 55 -15.86 21.86 10.18
C GLN A 55 -15.48 22.85 11.30
N ASP A 56 -14.88 24.00 10.96
CA ASP A 56 -14.43 24.99 11.96
C ASP A 56 -15.57 25.79 12.63
N GLN A 57 -16.81 25.71 12.14
CA GLN A 57 -17.98 26.35 12.78
C GLN A 57 -18.78 25.46 13.73
N ALA A 58 -18.49 24.15 13.81
CA ALA A 58 -19.18 23.24 14.73
C ALA A 58 -18.59 23.21 16.16
N ASP A 59 -17.40 23.78 16.38
CA ASP A 59 -16.58 23.50 17.59
C ASP A 59 -16.44 24.64 18.62
N LYS A 60 -17.33 25.66 18.58
CA LYS A 60 -17.35 26.73 19.60
C LYS A 60 -18.76 27.06 20.07
N SER A 61 -19.32 26.25 20.98
CA SER A 61 -20.18 26.70 22.11
C SER A 61 -20.55 25.55 23.07
N LYS A 62 -19.65 25.32 24.03
CA LYS A 62 -19.85 25.11 25.49
C LYS A 62 -21.02 24.25 26.02
N ASP A 63 -20.61 23.14 26.64
CA ASP A 63 -20.74 22.81 28.08
C ASP A 63 -22.06 23.13 28.82
N ALA A 64 -22.77 22.08 29.30
CA ALA A 64 -22.98 21.83 30.74
C ALA A 64 -23.80 20.54 31.04
N ALA A 65 -23.21 19.72 31.92
CA ALA A 65 -23.85 19.01 33.05
C ALA A 65 -24.54 17.61 32.89
N THR A 66 -23.76 16.58 33.26
CA THR A 66 -23.94 15.67 34.44
C THR A 66 -24.68 14.32 34.32
N ASP A 67 -23.91 13.27 34.68
CA ASP A 67 -24.20 11.96 35.31
C ASP A 67 -25.20 10.95 34.72
N SER A 68 -24.69 9.81 34.25
CA SER A 68 -24.65 8.56 35.07
C SER A 68 -24.32 7.30 34.24
N LYS A 69 -23.24 6.62 34.65
CA LYS A 69 -23.08 5.17 34.85
C LYS A 69 -23.56 4.19 33.76
N GLY A 70 -22.59 3.52 33.12
CA GLY A 70 -22.82 2.27 32.40
C GLY A 70 -21.57 1.71 31.74
N SER A 71 -20.77 0.95 32.51
CA SER A 71 -19.68 0.11 32.03
C SER A 71 -20.17 -0.86 30.95
N THR A 72 -19.41 -1.06 29.86
CA THR A 72 -18.72 -2.32 29.57
C THR A 72 -17.67 -2.09 28.49
N ASP A 73 -16.44 -2.44 28.85
CA ASP A 73 -15.27 -2.60 28.02
C ASP A 73 -15.51 -3.55 26.83
N LYS A 74 -15.22 -3.06 25.63
CA LYS A 74 -14.73 -3.87 24.52
C LYS A 74 -13.88 -2.97 23.65
N GLY A 75 -12.60 -2.87 24.03
CA GLY A 75 -11.55 -2.41 23.14
C GLY A 75 -11.51 -3.28 21.89
N ASN A 76 -12.17 -2.83 20.83
CA ASN A 76 -11.85 -3.25 19.48
C ASN A 76 -11.22 -2.04 18.81
N SER A 77 -9.92 -1.86 19.07
CA SER A 77 -9.10 -1.01 18.21
C SER A 77 -9.18 -1.59 16.82
N ALA A 78 -10.01 -0.97 15.98
CA ALA A 78 -9.81 -0.98 14.55
C ALA A 78 -8.43 -0.34 14.34
N ASP A 79 -7.40 -1.17 14.25
CA ASP A 79 -6.10 -0.79 13.71
C ASP A 79 -6.31 -0.57 12.21
N GLN A 80 -6.86 0.61 11.91
CA GLN A 80 -6.93 1.13 10.56
C GLN A 80 -5.53 1.55 10.15
N GLY A 81 -4.94 0.77 9.25
CA GLY A 81 -3.99 1.26 8.25
C GLY A 81 -2.70 1.84 8.81
N THR A 82 -1.98 1.09 9.64
CA THR A 82 -0.53 1.30 9.70
C THR A 82 0.08 0.44 8.60
N THR A 83 0.48 1.05 7.48
CA THR A 83 1.35 0.39 6.49
C THR A 83 2.66 0.07 7.20
N SER A 84 2.72 -1.09 7.85
CA SER A 84 3.86 -1.47 8.65
C SER A 84 5.00 -1.82 7.70
N THR A 85 6.04 -0.99 7.70
CA THR A 85 7.25 -1.23 6.91
C THR A 85 7.97 -2.52 7.29
N ASP A 86 7.57 -3.15 8.41
CA ASP A 86 8.10 -4.38 8.98
C ASP A 86 7.09 -5.55 8.99
N ALA A 87 6.05 -5.50 8.16
CA ALA A 87 5.10 -6.61 8.03
C ALA A 87 5.81 -7.94 7.69
N THR A 88 5.28 -9.03 8.24
CA THR A 88 5.69 -10.41 7.90
C THR A 88 4.54 -11.19 7.27
N VAL A 89 4.86 -12.28 6.58
CA VAL A 89 3.85 -13.25 6.09
C VAL A 89 2.89 -13.69 7.21
N GLN A 90 3.38 -13.82 8.45
CA GLN A 90 2.53 -14.21 9.57
C GLN A 90 1.58 -13.10 10.01
N ASP A 91 1.93 -11.83 9.81
CA ASP A 91 1.03 -10.71 10.08
C ASP A 91 -0.09 -10.67 9.03
N PHE A 92 0.24 -10.89 7.76
CA PHE A 92 -0.76 -11.06 6.71
C PHE A 92 -1.67 -12.25 6.99
N ALA A 93 -1.13 -13.40 7.36
CA ALA A 93 -1.94 -14.58 7.70
C ALA A 93 -2.98 -14.28 8.80
N LYS A 94 -2.60 -13.57 9.86
CA LYS A 94 -3.53 -13.16 10.92
C LYS A 94 -4.60 -12.19 10.42
N ARG A 95 -4.22 -11.26 9.53
CA ARG A 95 -5.15 -10.27 8.96
C ARG A 95 -6.15 -10.94 8.02
N VAL A 96 -5.69 -11.89 7.19
CA VAL A 96 -6.53 -12.73 6.34
C VAL A 96 -7.51 -13.54 7.20
N ASP A 97 -7.02 -14.25 8.23
CA ASP A 97 -7.88 -15.00 9.16
C ASP A 97 -8.92 -14.09 9.82
N GLY A 98 -8.51 -12.90 10.23
CA GLY A 98 -9.37 -11.90 10.86
C GLY A 98 -10.44 -11.37 9.92
N LEU A 99 -10.09 -11.06 8.67
CA LEU A 99 -11.02 -10.56 7.67
C LEU A 99 -12.02 -11.65 7.26
N ILE A 100 -11.55 -12.87 7.02
CA ILE A 100 -12.40 -14.05 6.77
C ILE A 100 -13.40 -14.26 7.92
N ALA A 101 -12.94 -14.18 9.17
CA ALA A 101 -13.85 -14.32 10.31
C ALA A 101 -14.91 -13.21 10.35
N ARG A 102 -14.53 -11.97 9.99
CA ARG A 102 -15.47 -10.84 9.91
C ARG A 102 -16.49 -11.02 8.77
N SER A 103 -16.06 -11.41 7.58
CA SER A 103 -16.96 -11.65 6.43
C SER A 103 -17.94 -12.79 6.73
N GLN A 104 -17.48 -13.86 7.39
CA GLN A 104 -18.32 -14.98 7.84
C GLN A 104 -19.36 -14.56 8.87
N ALA A 105 -19.00 -13.65 9.79
CA ALA A 105 -19.90 -13.11 10.80
C ALA A 105 -20.82 -11.98 10.29
N ALA A 106 -20.58 -11.46 9.07
CA ALA A 106 -21.34 -10.36 8.52
C ALA A 106 -22.84 -10.69 8.43
N THR A 107 -23.66 -9.81 9.01
CA THR A 107 -25.12 -9.90 8.88
C THR A 107 -25.55 -9.37 7.53
N ILE A 108 -26.47 -10.05 6.86
CA ILE A 108 -26.99 -9.65 5.56
C ILE A 108 -28.24 -8.78 5.77
N PRO A 109 -28.22 -7.48 5.42
CA PRO A 109 -29.39 -6.63 5.52
C PRO A 109 -30.51 -7.07 4.56
N SER A 110 -31.75 -6.90 4.99
CA SER A 110 -32.92 -7.18 4.14
C SER A 110 -33.19 -6.07 3.12
N ASP A 111 -32.77 -4.83 3.41
CA ASP A 111 -32.84 -3.72 2.46
C ASP A 111 -31.77 -3.87 1.38
N ARG A 112 -32.14 -3.70 0.12
CA ARG A 112 -31.25 -3.91 -1.02
C ARG A 112 -30.05 -2.97 -0.99
N ASN A 113 -30.26 -1.68 -0.69
CA ASN A 113 -29.18 -0.70 -0.74
C ASN A 113 -28.22 -0.91 0.44
N ALA A 114 -28.76 -1.13 1.64
CA ALA A 114 -27.95 -1.45 2.81
C ALA A 114 -27.14 -2.75 2.61
N LYS A 115 -27.72 -3.75 1.92
CA LYS A 115 -27.03 -5.00 1.59
C LYS A 115 -25.84 -4.76 0.66
N ILE A 116 -26.04 -3.98 -0.40
CA ILE A 116 -24.98 -3.62 -1.35
C ILE A 116 -23.88 -2.82 -0.67
N GLU A 117 -24.24 -1.84 0.17
CA GLU A 117 -23.28 -1.04 0.93
C GLU A 117 -22.45 -1.91 1.88
N ALA A 118 -23.10 -2.80 2.63
CA ALA A 118 -22.42 -3.71 3.55
C ALA A 118 -21.49 -4.71 2.82
N PHE A 119 -21.86 -5.14 1.61
CA PHE A 119 -20.99 -5.96 0.77
C PHE A 119 -19.73 -5.18 0.35
N PHE A 120 -19.91 -4.04 -0.30
CA PHE A 120 -18.78 -3.27 -0.83
C PHE A 120 -17.84 -2.74 0.26
N ALA A 121 -18.34 -2.54 1.48
CA ALA A 121 -17.50 -2.21 2.62
C ALA A 121 -16.51 -3.34 2.96
N LEU A 122 -16.97 -4.60 2.93
CA LEU A 122 -16.11 -5.77 3.18
C LEU A 122 -15.21 -6.06 1.98
N ASP A 123 -15.76 -5.97 0.77
CA ASP A 123 -15.05 -6.13 -0.50
C ASP A 123 -13.83 -5.20 -0.59
N ALA A 124 -14.01 -3.93 -0.22
CA ALA A 124 -12.92 -2.97 -0.15
C ALA A 124 -11.84 -3.34 0.89
N GLU A 125 -12.20 -4.02 1.99
CA GLU A 125 -11.20 -4.55 2.94
C GLU A 125 -10.41 -5.73 2.36
N PHE A 126 -11.06 -6.57 1.53
CA PHE A 126 -10.41 -7.66 0.81
C PHE A 126 -9.39 -7.11 -0.20
N ASP A 127 -9.83 -6.22 -1.09
CA ASP A 127 -8.96 -5.59 -2.09
C ASP A 127 -7.77 -4.84 -1.47
N ALA A 128 -8.01 -4.14 -0.34
CA ALA A 128 -6.94 -3.44 0.36
C ALA A 128 -5.89 -4.40 0.92
N LEU A 129 -6.32 -5.53 1.49
CA LEU A 129 -5.39 -6.53 2.03
C LEU A 129 -4.60 -7.23 0.93
N ASP A 130 -5.26 -7.53 -0.20
CA ASP A 130 -4.64 -8.09 -1.41
C ASP A 130 -3.54 -7.16 -1.95
N THR A 131 -3.90 -5.89 -2.18
CA THR A 131 -2.95 -4.85 -2.63
C THR A 131 -1.75 -4.70 -1.70
N GLU A 132 -1.94 -4.85 -0.39
CA GLU A 132 -0.84 -4.79 0.57
C GLU A 132 0.08 -6.03 0.51
N MET A 133 -0.45 -7.21 0.21
CA MET A 133 0.32 -8.43 0.01
C MET A 133 1.15 -8.33 -1.27
N ASP A 134 0.56 -7.85 -2.38
CA ASP A 134 1.27 -7.55 -3.64
C ASP A 134 2.46 -6.61 -3.41
N ALA A 135 2.21 -5.49 -2.73
CA ALA A 135 3.26 -4.50 -2.45
C ALA A 135 4.37 -5.08 -1.56
N TYR A 136 4.03 -6.00 -0.66
CA TYR A 136 5.02 -6.71 0.16
C TYR A 136 5.82 -7.71 -0.68
N GLU A 137 5.18 -8.46 -1.57
CA GLU A 137 5.84 -9.38 -2.49
C GLU A 137 6.84 -8.65 -3.40
N ASP A 138 6.42 -7.54 -4.01
CA ASP A 138 7.26 -6.64 -4.82
C ASP A 138 8.52 -6.19 -4.06
N LYS A 139 8.34 -5.83 -2.77
CA LYS A 139 9.46 -5.45 -1.90
C LYS A 139 10.40 -6.63 -1.66
N ARG A 140 9.89 -7.83 -1.42
CA ARG A 140 10.72 -9.04 -1.26
C ARG A 140 11.44 -9.40 -2.56
N GLU A 141 10.79 -9.27 -3.70
CA GLU A 141 11.41 -9.51 -5.01
C GLU A 141 12.57 -8.53 -5.26
N ALA A 142 12.37 -7.25 -4.94
CA ALA A 142 13.43 -6.25 -5.01
C ALA A 142 14.63 -6.59 -4.11
N GLU A 143 14.39 -7.07 -2.89
CA GLU A 143 15.44 -7.54 -1.97
C GLU A 143 16.19 -8.76 -2.50
N TYR A 144 15.49 -9.70 -3.14
CA TYR A 144 16.10 -10.84 -3.83
C TYR A 144 16.99 -10.36 -4.99
N ARG A 145 16.47 -9.47 -5.85
CA ARG A 145 17.22 -8.89 -6.98
C ARG A 145 18.46 -8.11 -6.51
N ALA A 146 18.41 -7.51 -5.33
CA ALA A 146 19.55 -6.84 -4.68
C ALA A 146 20.54 -7.80 -4.00
N GLY A 147 20.19 -9.08 -3.86
CA GLY A 147 21.01 -10.10 -3.18
C GLY A 147 20.96 -10.03 -1.65
N THR A 148 19.98 -9.32 -1.07
CA THR A 148 19.77 -9.22 0.38
C THR A 148 19.11 -10.48 0.95
N ILE A 149 18.26 -11.13 0.15
CA ILE A 149 17.70 -12.46 0.43
C ILE A 149 18.02 -13.42 -0.70
N THR A 150 17.99 -14.71 -0.39
CA THR A 150 18.20 -15.80 -1.35
C THR A 150 16.96 -16.06 -2.20
N TRP A 151 17.13 -16.75 -3.32
CA TRP A 151 16.01 -17.23 -4.15
C TRP A 151 15.07 -18.14 -3.35
N GLU A 152 15.61 -19.02 -2.51
CA GLU A 152 14.83 -19.93 -1.68
C GLU A 152 13.97 -19.18 -0.65
N GLU A 153 14.50 -18.11 -0.04
CA GLU A 153 13.76 -17.26 0.89
C GLU A 153 12.62 -16.52 0.19
N TYR A 154 12.91 -15.86 -0.94
CA TYR A 154 11.87 -15.18 -1.73
C TYR A 154 10.76 -16.16 -2.15
N ARG A 155 11.13 -17.30 -2.75
CA ARG A 155 10.19 -18.33 -3.21
C ARG A 155 9.35 -18.94 -2.08
N ALA A 156 9.85 -18.95 -0.85
CA ALA A 156 9.09 -19.40 0.31
C ALA A 156 8.05 -18.36 0.73
N ILE A 157 8.40 -17.08 0.65
CA ILE A 157 7.49 -15.97 0.95
C ILE A 157 6.39 -15.89 -0.10
N ASP A 158 6.76 -15.83 -1.39
CA ASP A 158 5.88 -15.83 -2.57
C ASP A 158 4.78 -16.89 -2.45
N ARG A 159 5.15 -18.18 -2.37
CA ARG A 159 4.18 -19.28 -2.18
C ARG A 159 3.27 -19.10 -0.96
N SER A 160 3.78 -18.52 0.11
CA SER A 160 2.98 -18.31 1.31
C SER A 160 1.94 -17.20 1.13
N LEU A 161 2.27 -16.16 0.35
CA LEU A 161 1.32 -15.10 -0.01
C LEU A 161 0.28 -15.61 -1.01
N GLU A 162 0.69 -16.36 -2.04
CA GLU A 162 -0.24 -17.01 -3.00
C GLU A 162 -1.32 -17.86 -2.29
N GLU A 163 -0.92 -18.63 -1.26
CA GLU A 163 -1.86 -19.43 -0.46
C GLU A 163 -2.84 -18.52 0.33
N LEU A 164 -2.37 -17.39 0.83
CA LEU A 164 -3.20 -16.42 1.55
C LEU A 164 -4.19 -15.71 0.61
N GLU A 165 -3.74 -15.27 -0.57
CA GLU A 165 -4.56 -14.65 -1.61
C GLU A 165 -5.63 -15.61 -2.13
N HIS A 166 -5.27 -16.88 -2.38
CA HIS A 166 -6.26 -17.89 -2.78
C HIS A 166 -7.35 -18.08 -1.73
N ARG A 167 -7.00 -18.05 -0.44
CA ARG A 167 -7.98 -18.12 0.65
C ARG A 167 -8.84 -16.86 0.72
N LEU A 168 -8.25 -15.70 0.42
CA LEU A 168 -8.92 -14.41 0.39
C LEU A 168 -9.99 -14.40 -0.71
N SER A 169 -9.60 -14.74 -1.94
CA SER A 169 -10.48 -14.85 -3.11
C SER A 169 -11.59 -15.87 -2.88
N ALA A 170 -11.29 -17.06 -2.34
CA ALA A 170 -12.31 -18.06 -2.05
C ALA A 170 -13.37 -17.58 -1.03
N GLU A 171 -13.00 -16.72 -0.08
CA GLU A 171 -13.96 -16.12 0.85
C GLU A 171 -14.72 -14.96 0.21
N GLN A 172 -14.10 -14.17 -0.67
CA GLN A 172 -14.78 -13.12 -1.46
C GLN A 172 -15.89 -13.73 -2.33
N ASP A 173 -15.61 -14.83 -3.04
CA ASP A 173 -16.61 -15.61 -3.79
C ASP A 173 -17.75 -16.08 -2.87
N SER A 174 -17.41 -16.57 -1.66
CA SER A 174 -18.42 -17.01 -0.69
C SER A 174 -19.27 -15.85 -0.18
N LEU A 175 -18.67 -14.67 0.01
CA LEU A 175 -19.33 -13.45 0.43
C LEU A 175 -20.31 -12.97 -0.65
N GLU A 176 -19.89 -12.92 -1.90
CA GLU A 176 -20.72 -12.56 -3.07
C GLU A 176 -21.96 -13.45 -3.16
N LEU A 177 -21.75 -14.77 -3.08
CA LEU A 177 -22.83 -15.76 -3.10
C LEU A 177 -23.80 -15.56 -1.93
N ARG A 178 -23.29 -15.32 -0.72
CA ARG A 178 -24.12 -15.10 0.49
C ARG A 178 -24.93 -13.81 0.42
N PHE A 179 -24.32 -12.74 -0.07
CA PHE A 179 -25.00 -11.46 -0.26
C PHE A 179 -25.93 -11.48 -1.48
N GLY A 180 -25.79 -12.46 -2.38
CA GLY A 180 -26.56 -12.55 -3.62
C GLY A 180 -26.32 -11.34 -4.51
N ILE A 181 -25.03 -11.06 -4.76
CA ILE A 181 -24.54 -9.98 -5.63
C ILE A 181 -23.79 -10.55 -6.87
N ASP A 182 -23.65 -11.88 -6.96
CA ASP A 182 -23.05 -12.68 -8.07
C ASP A 182 -23.80 -12.61 -9.43
N ASP A 183 -24.53 -11.53 -9.73
CA ASP A 183 -25.34 -11.33 -10.96
C ASP A 183 -24.67 -10.44 -12.02
#